data_AF-A0A961IVB1-F1
#
_entry.id   AF-A0A961IVB1-F1
#
_cell.length_a   1.000
_cell.length_b   1.000
_cell.length_c   1.000
_cell.angle_alpha   90.00
_cell.angle_beta   90.00
_cell.angle_gamma   90.00
#
_symmetry.space_group_name_H-M   'P 1'
#
loop_
_entity.id
_entity.type
_entity.pdbx_description
1 polymer ?
#
loop_
_entity_poly.entity_id
_entity_poly.type
_entity_poly.pdbx_seq_one_letter_code
_entity_poly.pdbx_strand_id
1 'polypeptide(L)' 'MKFNPRQFLRMARWARHPPGEKRVRLVLAVVALALAIWGLERLVGTPEWMRIEGAPQGRIGR' A
#
# COMPACT_ATOMS: atom_id res chain seq x y z
N MET A 1 -6.08 -17.62 11.06
CA MET A 1 -6.55 -16.66 10.02
C MET A 1 -7.94 -17.09 9.55
N LYS A 2 -8.99 -16.28 9.78
CA LYS A 2 -10.33 -16.57 9.26
C LYS A 2 -10.48 -15.92 7.88
N PHE A 3 -10.40 -16.70 6.81
CA PHE A 3 -10.71 -16.21 5.47
C PHE A 3 -12.22 -15.96 5.38
N ASN A 4 -12.61 -14.73 5.04
CA ASN A 4 -14.00 -14.35 4.92
C ASN A 4 -14.41 -14.36 3.44
N PRO A 5 -15.38 -15.21 3.02
CA PRO A 5 -15.85 -15.27 1.64
C PRO A 5 -16.28 -13.92 1.06
N ARG A 6 -16.70 -12.98 1.92
CA ARG A 6 -17.07 -11.61 1.54
C ARG A 6 -15.92 -10.84 0.87
N GLN A 7 -14.66 -11.16 1.16
CA GLN A 7 -13.51 -10.52 0.53
C GLN A 7 -13.43 -10.87 -0.96
N PHE A 8 -13.59 -12.14 -1.31
CA PHE A 8 -13.60 -12.61 -2.70
C PHE A 8 -14.78 -12.03 -3.49
N LEU A 9 -15.97 -11.99 -2.88
CA LEU A 9 -17.14 -11.37 -3.48
C LEU A 9 -16.93 -9.87 -3.79
N ARG A 10 -16.22 -9.16 -2.92
CA ARG A 10 -15.89 -7.74 -3.12
C ARG A 10 -14.90 -7.55 -4.26
N MET A 11 -13.89 -8.41 -4.39
CA MET A 11 -12.94 -8.40 -5.52
C MET A 11 -13.64 -8.70 -6.85
N ALA A 12 -14.50 -9.73 -6.86
CA ALA A 12 -15.30 -10.07 -8.04
C ALA A 12 -16.22 -8.92 -8.47
N ARG A 13 -16.81 -8.19 -7.51
CA ARG A 13 -17.62 -7.00 -7.79
C ARG A 13 -16.79 -5.88 -8.41
N TRP A 14 -15.57 -5.62 -7.93
CA TRP A 14 -14.67 -4.63 -8.54
C TRP A 14 -14.31 -4.98 -9.99
N ALA A 15 -14.07 -6.26 -10.29
CA ALA A 15 -13.76 -6.69 -11.66
C ALA A 15 -14.93 -6.49 -12.63
N ARG A 16 -16.19 -6.69 -12.17
CA ARG A 16 -17.40 -6.54 -13.00
C ARG A 16 -17.95 -5.11 -13.03
N HIS A 17 -17.85 -4.41 -11.91
CA HIS A 17 -18.36 -3.05 -11.70
C HIS A 17 -17.29 -2.26 -10.93
N PRO A 18 -16.28 -1.75 -11.64
CA PRO A 18 -15.22 -0.99 -11.00
C PRO A 18 -15.81 0.25 -10.33
N PRO A 19 -15.26 0.66 -9.17
CA PRO A 19 -15.53 1.99 -8.64
C PRO A 19 -15.18 3.04 -9.72
N GLY A 20 -15.91 4.15 -9.78
CA GLY A 20 -15.80 5.11 -10.90
C GLY A 20 -14.36 5.52 -11.23
N GLU A 21 -14.10 5.83 -12.51
CA GLU A 21 -12.75 5.99 -13.08
C GLU A 21 -11.80 6.85 -12.24
N LYS A 22 -12.30 7.94 -11.64
CA LYS A 22 -11.51 8.84 -10.78
C LYS A 22 -10.84 8.09 -9.62
N ARG A 23 -11.55 7.16 -8.97
CA ARG A 23 -11.00 6.38 -7.85
C ARG A 23 -9.98 5.37 -8.31
N VAL A 24 -10.22 4.70 -9.45
CA VAL A 24 -9.27 3.73 -10.02
C VAL A 24 -7.98 4.43 -10.40
N ARG A 25 -8.05 5.57 -11.09
CA ARG A 25 -6.86 6.36 -11.46
C ARG A 25 -6.09 6.84 -10.23
N LEU A 26 -6.78 7.30 -9.19
CA LEU A 26 -6.15 7.68 -7.92
C LEU A 26 -5.36 6.51 -7.32
N VAL A 27 -5.98 5.34 -7.18
CA VAL A 27 -5.32 4.15 -6.61
C VAL A 27 -4.13 3.73 -7.46
N LEU A 28 -4.29 3.68 -8.78
CA LEU A 28 -3.19 3.33 -9.69
C LEU A 28 -2.02 4.34 -9.60
N ALA A 29 -2.31 5.64 -9.51
CA ALA A 29 -1.29 6.67 -9.33
C ALA A 29 -0.53 6.50 -8.01
N VAL A 30 -1.24 6.24 -6.91
CA VAL A 30 -0.62 5.99 -5.60
C VAL A 30 0.24 4.73 -5.62
N VAL A 31 -0.24 3.64 -6.24
CA VAL A 31 0.54 2.40 -6.38
C VAL A 31 1.79 2.64 -7.23
N ALA A 32 1.67 3.34 -8.36
CA ALA A 32 2.81 3.69 -9.21
C ALA A 32 3.85 4.51 -8.44
N LEU A 33 3.41 5.50 -7.65
CA LEU A 33 4.30 6.30 -6.80
C LEU A 33 5.02 5.45 -5.76
N ALA A 34 4.30 4.56 -5.07
CA ALA A 34 4.88 3.67 -4.08
C ALA A 34 5.92 2.71 -4.69
N LEU A 35 5.62 2.16 -5.87
CA LEU A 35 6.55 1.30 -6.61
C LEU A 35 7.77 2.07 -7.11
N ALA A 36 7.60 3.32 -7.54
CA ALA A 36 8.70 4.18 -7.94
C ALA A 36 9.64 4.45 -6.76
N ILE A 37 9.10 4.81 -5.58
CA ILE A 37 9.89 5.00 -4.37
C ILE A 37 10.63 3.71 -4.00
N TRP A 38 9.93 2.58 -3.94
CA TRP A 38 10.54 1.28 -3.62
C TRP A 38 11.64 0.87 -4.60
N GLY A 39 11.43 1.11 -5.90
CA GLY A 39 12.44 0.86 -6.94
C GLY A 39 13.67 1.75 -6.76
N LEU A 40 13.45 3.03 -6.46
CA LEU A 40 14.53 3.99 -6.19
C LEU A 40 15.32 3.62 -4.92
N GLU A 41 14.66 3.19 -3.85
CA GLU A 41 15.33 2.73 -2.62
C GLU A 41 16.27 1.54 -2.89
N ARG A 42 15.85 0.59 -3.75
CA ARG A 42 16.70 -0.56 -4.08
C ARG A 42 17.89 -0.22 -4.97
N LEU A 43 17.81 0.85 -5.76
CA LEU A 43 18.83 1.23 -6.73
C LEU A 43 19.82 2.28 -6.19
N VAL A 44 19.34 3.23 -5.39
CA VAL A 44 20.11 4.39 -4.92
C VAL A 44 20.32 4.37 -3.39
N GLY A 45 19.53 3.59 -2.66
CA GLY A 45 19.48 3.61 -1.20
C GLY A 45 18.47 4.64 -0.67
N THR A 46 18.16 4.57 0.62
CA THR A 46 17.30 5.55 1.30
C THR A 46 18.12 6.74 1.77
N PRO A 47 17.76 7.97 1.39
CA PRO A 47 18.45 9.16 1.86
C PRO A 47 18.22 9.36 3.36
N GLU A 48 19.16 10.05 4.02
CA GLU A 48 19.20 10.25 5.47
C GLU A 48 17.92 10.86 6.06
N TRP A 49 17.25 11.76 5.33
CA TRP A 49 15.97 12.35 5.75
C TRP A 49 14.80 11.35 5.77
N MET A 50 14.96 10.18 5.15
CA MET A 50 13.97 9.10 5.11
C MET A 50 14.28 7.98 6.11
N ARG A 51 15.43 8.03 6.79
CA ARG A 51 15.73 7.10 7.88
C ARG A 51 14.96 7.50 9.13
N ILE A 52 14.22 6.54 9.67
CA ILE A 52 13.58 6.67 10.98
C ILE A 52 14.67 6.45 12.04
N GLU A 53 15.08 7.51 12.73
CA GLU A 53 16.15 7.46 13.75
C GLU A 53 15.72 6.77 15.07
N GLY A 54 14.41 6.55 15.27
CA GLY A 54 13.88 5.83 16.41
C GLY A 54 13.41 4.44 16.00
N ALA A 55 13.93 3.38 16.65
CA ALA A 55 13.28 2.08 16.61
C ALA A 55 11.79 2.28 16.94
N PRO A 56 10.83 1.68 16.20
CA PRO A 56 9.43 1.77 16.56
C PRO A 56 9.29 1.03 17.88
N GLN A 57 9.39 1.76 18.99
CA GLN A 57 9.15 1.25 20.32
C GLN A 57 7.64 1.11 20.50
N GLY A 58 7.03 0.26 19.68
CA GLY A 58 5.72 -0.32 19.89
C GLY A 58 5.76 -1.34 21.02
N ARG A 59 6.30 -0.96 22.18
CA ARG A 59 5.87 -1.57 23.44
C ARG A 59 4.64 -0.79 23.87
N ILE A 60 3.47 -1.24 23.41
CA ILE A 60 2.25 -1.03 24.18
C ILE A 60 2.52 -1.75 25.50
N GLY A 61 2.88 -0.98 26.54
CA GLY A 61 2.99 -1.47 27.91
C GLY A 61 1.68 -2.15 28.27
N ARG A 62 1.80 -3.35 28.84
CA ARG A 62 0.67 -4.15 29.31
C ARG A 62 -0.16 -3.40 30.35
#